data_AF-A0A5S3TU66-F1
#
_entry.id   AF-A0A5S3TU66-F1
#
_cell.length_a   1.000
_cell.length_b   1.000
_cell.length_c   1.000
_cell.angle_alpha   90.00
_cell.angle_beta   90.00
_cell.angle_gamma   90.00
#
_symmetry.space_group_name_H-M   'P 1'
#
loop_
_entity.id
_entity.type
_entity.pdbx_description
1 polymer ?
#
loop_
_entity_poly.entity_id
_entity_poly.type
_entity_poly.pdbx_seq_one_letter_code
_entity_poly.pdbx_strand_id
1 'polypeptide(L)' 'MNNNESLRKMVHDARAPLNRISMNAELVKLVLENDMPKQKALEALNKIIANCQQCSEHLQEISDAHAAD' A
#
# COMPACT_ATOMS: atom_id res chain seq x y z
N MET A 1 1.19 -24.86 9.86
CA MET A 1 1.04 -23.44 10.25
C MET A 1 -0.39 -23.25 10.71
N ASN A 2 -0.62 -22.51 11.80
CA ASN A 2 -1.98 -22.27 12.30
C ASN A 2 -2.70 -21.32 11.33
N ASN A 3 -3.93 -21.62 10.88
CA ASN A 3 -4.66 -20.79 9.89
C ASN A 3 -4.75 -19.32 10.32
N ASN A 4 -4.86 -19.06 11.63
CA ASN A 4 -4.85 -17.71 12.20
C ASN A 4 -3.51 -16.97 12.00
N GLU A 5 -2.38 -17.68 12.02
CA GLU A 5 -1.06 -17.10 11.82
C GLU A 5 -0.84 -16.72 10.35
N SER A 6 -1.33 -17.56 9.43
CA SER A 6 -1.31 -17.28 7.98
C SER A 6 -2.15 -16.05 7.64
N LEU A 7 -3.41 -15.97 8.13
CA LEU A 7 -4.26 -14.80 7.92
C LEU A 7 -3.66 -13.52 8.50
N ARG A 8 -3.10 -13.58 9.72
CA ARG A 8 -2.42 -12.43 10.32
C ARG A 8 -1.26 -11.93 9.47
N LYS A 9 -0.51 -12.84 8.84
CA LYS A 9 0.57 -12.48 7.91
C LYS A 9 0.03 -11.80 6.66
N MET A 10 -0.99 -12.38 6.01
CA MET A 10 -1.59 -11.78 4.81
C MET A 10 -2.17 -10.38 5.08
N VAL A 11 -2.85 -10.20 6.22
CA VAL A 11 -3.35 -8.87 6.65
C VAL A 11 -2.21 -7.91 6.93
N HIS A 12 -1.11 -8.37 7.53
CA HIS A 12 0.08 -7.53 7.74
C HIS A 12 0.69 -7.09 6.41
N ASP A 13 0.79 -8.00 5.44
CA ASP A 13 1.35 -7.73 4.13
C ASP A 13 0.48 -6.72 3.35
N ALA A 14 -0.86 -6.80 3.46
CA ALA A 14 -1.78 -5.79 2.94
C ALA A 14 -1.67 -4.41 3.63
N ARG A 15 -1.28 -4.35 4.92
CA ARG A 15 -1.08 -3.07 5.64
C ARG A 15 0.17 -2.32 5.20
N ALA A 16 1.21 -3.03 4.75
CA ALA A 16 2.45 -2.41 4.32
C ALA A 16 2.27 -1.40 3.16
N PRO A 17 1.57 -1.72 2.04
CA PRO A 17 1.31 -0.75 1.00
C PRO A 17 0.38 0.38 1.43
N LEU A 18 -0.61 0.14 2.32
CA LEU A 18 -1.44 1.20 2.90
C LEU A 18 -0.59 2.26 3.64
N ASN A 19 0.37 1.82 4.47
CA ASN A 19 1.25 2.74 5.17
C ASN A 19 2.12 3.56 4.20
N ARG A 20 2.60 2.93 3.13
CA ARG A 20 3.38 3.61 2.09
C ARG A 20 2.52 4.61 1.31
N ILE A 21 1.24 4.33 1.07
CA ILE A 21 0.30 5.28 0.46
C ILE A 21 0.20 6.53 1.33
N SER A 22 -0.08 6.37 2.64
CA SER A 22 -0.18 7.49 3.58
C SER A 22 1.08 8.34 3.61
N MET A 23 2.26 7.70 3.74
CA MET A 23 3.55 8.40 3.74
C MET A 23 3.81 9.15 2.43
N ASN A 24 3.54 8.56 1.27
CA ASN A 24 3.74 9.24 -0.01
C ASN A 24 2.73 10.37 -0.21
N ALA A 25 1.51 10.25 0.30
CA ALA A 25 0.52 11.33 0.26
C ALA A 25 0.97 12.53 1.12
N GLU A 26 1.52 12.28 2.31
CA GLU A 26 2.14 13.32 3.14
C GLU A 26 3.35 13.96 2.43
N LEU A 27 4.18 13.17 1.74
CA LEU A 27 5.30 13.68 0.96
C LEU A 27 4.84 14.59 -0.18
N VAL A 28 3.74 14.26 -0.86
CA VAL A 28 3.16 15.14 -1.90
C VAL A 28 2.74 16.48 -1.29
N LYS A 29 2.08 16.48 -0.13
CA LYS A 29 1.73 17.72 0.59
C LYS A 29 2.96 18.54 0.90
N LEU A 30 4.00 17.92 1.49
CA LEU A 30 5.26 18.58 1.81
C LEU A 30 5.90 19.24 0.58
N VAL A 31 5.93 18.54 -0.55
CA VAL A 31 6.50 19.05 -1.81
C VAL A 31 5.75 20.28 -2.30
N LEU A 32 4.42 20.27 -2.23
CA LEU A 32 3.58 21.38 -2.68
C LEU A 32 3.66 22.59 -1.73
N GLU A 33 3.68 22.35 -0.42
CA GLU A 33 3.72 23.40 0.61
C GLU A 33 5.07 24.14 0.66
N ASN A 34 6.16 23.49 0.27
CA ASN A 34 7.52 24.02 0.39
C ASN A 34 8.19 24.32 -0.97
N ASP A 35 7.39 24.41 -2.05
CA ASP A 35 7.87 24.68 -3.43
C ASP A 35 9.06 23.79 -3.85
N MET A 36 9.03 22.52 -3.43
CA MET A 36 10.08 21.56 -3.79
C MET A 36 9.91 21.12 -5.26
N PRO A 37 10.93 20.50 -5.88
CA PRO A 37 10.84 20.09 -7.28
C PRO A 37 9.62 19.20 -7.55
N LYS A 38 8.78 19.61 -8.50
CA LYS A 38 7.56 18.89 -8.93
C LYS A 38 7.79 17.41 -9.23
N GLN A 39 8.98 17.07 -9.72
CA GLN A 39 9.39 15.69 -9.98
C GLN A 39 9.27 14.78 -8.73
N LYS A 40 9.55 15.31 -7.53
CA LYS A 40 9.40 14.56 -6.27
C LYS A 40 7.95 14.21 -5.97
N ALA A 41 7.01 15.12 -6.27
CA ALA A 41 5.59 14.83 -6.14
C ALA A 41 5.15 13.77 -7.16
N LEU A 42 5.63 13.84 -8.40
CA LEU A 42 5.33 12.83 -9.43
C LEU A 42 5.83 11.44 -9.03
N GLU A 43 7.05 11.34 -8.48
CA GLU A 43 7.60 10.10 -7.97
C GLU A 43 6.80 9.55 -6.79
N ALA A 44 6.38 10.41 -5.86
CA ALA A 44 5.52 10.01 -4.74
C ALA A 44 4.14 9.53 -5.22
N LEU A 45 3.54 10.21 -6.19
CA LEU A 45 2.27 9.80 -6.82
C LEU A 45 2.40 8.44 -7.53
N ASN A 46 3.48 8.20 -8.27
CA ASN A 46 3.74 6.90 -8.90
C ASN A 46 3.85 5.78 -7.85
N LYS A 47 4.48 6.06 -6.71
CA LYS A 47 4.53 5.11 -5.60
C LYS A 47 3.14 4.87 -5.00
N ILE A 48 2.29 5.89 -4.87
CA ILE A 48 0.91 5.69 -4.40
C ILE A 48 0.17 4.74 -5.34
N ILE A 49 0.22 4.97 -6.65
CA ILE A 49 -0.43 4.12 -7.66
C ILE A 49 0.06 2.67 -7.54
N ALA A 50 1.38 2.46 -7.48
CA ALA A 50 1.96 1.13 -7.34
C ALA A 50 1.53 0.43 -6.05
N ASN A 51 1.45 1.16 -4.92
CA ASN A 51 1.01 0.58 -3.66
C ASN A 51 -0.51 0.30 -3.65
N CYS A 52 -1.33 1.08 -4.36
CA CYS A 52 -2.75 0.75 -4.54
C CYS A 52 -2.92 -0.58 -5.29
N GLN A 53 -2.12 -0.81 -6.33
CA GLN A 53 -2.10 -2.08 -7.06
C GLN A 53 -1.68 -3.25 -6.15
N GLN A 54 -0.61 -3.07 -5.38
CA GLN A 54 -0.17 -4.08 -4.40
C GLN A 54 -1.21 -4.36 -3.30
N CYS A 55 -1.91 -3.33 -2.81
CA CYS A 55 -3.04 -3.51 -1.89
C CYS A 55 -4.10 -4.42 -2.52
N SER A 56 -4.47 -4.16 -3.79
CA SER A 56 -5.47 -4.96 -4.49
C SER A 56 -5.04 -6.42 -4.63
N GLU A 57 -3.77 -6.66 -4.95
CA GLU A 57 -3.20 -8.01 -5.06
C GLU A 57 -3.26 -8.76 -3.72
N HIS A 58 -2.80 -8.14 -2.63
CA HIS A 58 -2.86 -8.77 -1.31
C HIS A 58 -4.29 -9.02 -0.81
N LEU A 59 -5.23 -8.12 -1.12
CA LEU A 59 -6.64 -8.33 -0.78
C LEU A 59 -7.23 -9.49 -1.60
N GLN A 60 -6.84 -9.62 -2.87
CA GLN A 60 -7.24 -10.77 -3.70
C GLN A 60 -6.67 -12.07 -3.14
N GLU A 61 -5.40 -12.10 -2.74
CA GLU A 61 -4.77 -13.26 -2.10
C GLU A 61 -5.52 -13.70 -0.83
N ILE A 62 -5.92 -12.74 0.01
CA ILE A 62 -6.74 -13.01 1.21
C ILE A 62 -8.11 -13.58 0.81
N SER A 63 -8.76 -13.00 -0.19
CA SER A 63 -10.06 -13.46 -0.67
C SER A 63 -9.98 -14.89 -1.22
N ASP A 64 -8.97 -15.19 -2.04
CA ASP A 64 -8.80 -16.49 -2.68
C ASP A 64 -8.45 -17.58 -1.65
N ALA A 65 -7.68 -17.23 -0.62
CA ALA A 65 -7.38 -18.12 0.51
C ALA A 65 -8.63 -18.52 1.32
N HIS A 66 -9.71 -17.74 1.23
CA HIS A 66 -10.96 -17.95 1.97
C HIS A 66 -12.18 -18.28 1.09
N ALA A 67 -12.02 -18.26 -0.24
CA ALA A 67 -13.10 -18.63 -1.19
C ALA A 67 -13.21 -20.15 -1.41
N ALA A 68 -12.26 -20.93 -0.89
CA ALA A 68 -12.24 -22.39 -0.98
C ALA A 68 -12.83 -23.11 0.25
N ASP A 69 -13.41 -22.36 1.20
CA ASP A 69 -14.12 -22.86 2.38
C ASP A 69 -15.64 -22.98 2.15
#